data_AF-A0A9J6DKK5-F1
#
_entry.id   AF-A0A9J6DKK5-F1
#
_cell.length_a   1.000
_cell.length_b   1.000
_cell.length_c   1.000
_cell.angle_alpha   90.00
_cell.angle_beta   90.00
_cell.angle_gamma   90.00
#
_symmetry.space_group_name_H-M   'P 1'
#
loop_
_entity.id
_entity.type
_entity.pdbx_description
1 polymer ?
#
loop_
_entity_poly.entity_id
_entity_poly.type
_entity_poly.pdbx_seq_one_letter_code
_entity_poly.pdbx_strand_id
1 'polypeptide(L)'
;MHDPQYADWVNTEETLGSDHCILNTTIRTYPLARPYGEAKLPDYTKFRQIYANSTPIEEQGYHAWSQQLVSSLRSTETQIKLSEATPTVDNHVLHLWEARRSLVRRWHRRKHYRKLKIRIAELTQRAAEYAAQLADSNCGDRCNMAARQMSSRSTWRLFRALIDSTQT
;
A
#
# COMPACT_ATOMS: atom_id res chain seq x y z
N MET A 1 27.13 -2.50 31.76
CA MET A 1 27.17 -2.94 30.36
C MET A 1 25.76 -3.43 30.02
N HIS A 2 24.92 -2.56 29.48
CA HIS A 2 23.52 -2.84 29.18
C HIS A 2 23.33 -2.70 27.66
N ASP A 3 22.96 -3.81 27.01
CA ASP A 3 22.60 -3.81 25.59
C ASP A 3 21.34 -2.95 25.36
N PRO A 4 21.26 -2.17 24.27
CA PRO A 4 20.06 -1.43 23.94
C PRO A 4 19.00 -2.37 23.35
N GLN A 5 17.92 -2.63 24.10
CA GLN A 5 16.70 -3.29 23.63
C GLN A 5 15.91 -2.36 22.68
N TYR A 6 16.41 -2.15 21.47
CA TYR A 6 15.84 -1.15 20.54
C TYR A 6 15.25 -1.73 19.25
N ALA A 7 15.20 -3.06 19.12
CA ALA A 7 14.60 -3.74 17.98
C ALA A 7 13.77 -4.95 18.43
N ASP A 8 12.48 -4.91 18.15
CA ASP A 8 11.59 -6.08 18.26
C ASP A 8 11.53 -6.75 16.90
N TRP A 9 11.58 -8.08 16.83
CA TRP A 9 11.34 -8.79 15.57
C TRP A 9 10.33 -9.92 15.75
N VAL A 10 9.54 -10.18 14.69
CA VAL A 10 8.57 -11.27 14.64
C VAL A 10 8.72 -11.99 13.31
N ASN A 11 8.79 -13.33 13.36
CA ASN A 11 8.62 -14.14 12.17
C ASN A 11 7.16 -14.08 11.76
N THR A 12 6.88 -13.57 10.56
CA THR A 12 5.49 -13.47 10.07
C THR A 12 4.95 -14.82 9.60
N GLU A 13 5.82 -15.82 9.46
CA GLU A 13 5.56 -17.12 8.82
C GLU A 13 5.03 -17.01 7.38
N GLU A 14 5.09 -15.80 6.80
CA GLU A 14 4.71 -15.55 5.42
C GLU A 14 5.93 -15.71 4.51
N THR A 15 5.78 -16.39 3.37
CA THR A 15 6.87 -16.57 2.39
C THR A 15 6.47 -16.04 1.01
N LEU A 16 7.41 -15.49 0.25
CA LEU A 16 7.18 -15.02 -1.13
C LEU A 16 7.38 -16.12 -2.18
N GLY A 17 7.18 -17.38 -1.81
CA GLY A 17 7.38 -18.54 -2.69
C GLY A 17 8.76 -19.18 -2.62
N SER A 18 9.67 -18.66 -1.79
CA SER A 18 10.91 -19.32 -1.36
C SER A 18 10.74 -19.99 0.01
N ASP A 19 11.81 -20.66 0.46
CA ASP A 19 11.96 -21.24 1.80
C ASP A 19 12.24 -20.18 2.89
N HIS A 20 12.40 -18.91 2.52
CA HIS A 20 12.61 -17.80 3.46
C HIS A 20 11.29 -17.20 3.94
N CYS A 21 11.18 -16.99 5.26
CA CYS A 21 10.06 -16.30 5.89
C CYS A 21 10.34 -14.79 6.01
N ILE A 22 9.32 -13.97 5.77
CA ILE A 22 9.40 -12.53 5.97
C ILE A 22 9.50 -12.26 7.47
N LEU A 23 10.53 -11.50 7.86
CA LEU A 23 10.67 -10.99 9.22
C LEU A 23 10.09 -9.58 9.29
N ASN A 24 9.32 -9.31 10.33
CA ASN A 24 8.93 -7.95 10.69
C ASN A 24 9.87 -7.47 11.79
N THR A 25 10.67 -6.43 11.51
CA THR A 25 11.59 -5.84 12.49
C THR A 25 11.14 -4.41 12.78
N THR A 26 10.85 -4.12 14.05
CA THR A 26 10.46 -2.80 14.54
C THR A 26 11.64 -2.17 15.28
N ILE A 27 12.23 -1.12 14.69
CA ILE A 27 13.31 -0.36 15.31
C ILE A 27 12.72 0.96 15.83
N ARG A 28 12.93 1.26 17.11
CA ARG A 28 12.44 2.52 17.72
C ARG A 28 13.53 3.58 17.61
N THR A 29 13.29 4.67 16.90
CA THR A 29 14.25 5.79 16.78
C THR A 29 13.70 7.08 17.39
N TYR A 30 14.60 8.01 17.71
CA TYR A 30 14.22 9.37 18.12
C TYR A 30 13.67 10.15 16.91
N PRO A 31 12.66 11.02 17.08
CA PRO A 31 11.90 11.55 15.95
C PRO A 31 12.62 12.69 15.21
N LEU A 32 12.76 12.56 13.89
CA LEU A 32 12.97 13.65 12.93
C LEU A 32 11.63 13.92 12.21
N ALA A 33 10.69 14.59 12.89
CA ALA A 33 9.31 14.66 12.40
C ALA A 33 9.12 15.71 11.27
N ARG A 34 8.78 15.23 10.06
CA ARG A 34 7.89 15.98 9.15
C ARG A 34 6.43 15.71 9.57
N PRO A 35 5.51 16.69 9.47
CA PRO A 35 4.09 16.42 9.70
C PRO A 35 3.57 15.49 8.59
N TYR A 36 3.13 14.30 8.97
CA TYR A 36 2.51 13.34 8.06
C TYR A 36 1.02 13.65 7.89
N GLY A 37 0.52 13.51 6.66
CA GLY A 37 -0.90 13.73 6.33
C GLY A 37 -1.78 12.50 6.59
N GLU A 38 -3.06 12.61 6.23
CA GLU A 38 -4.02 11.50 6.27
C GLU A 38 -4.29 10.98 4.85
N ALA A 39 -4.30 9.66 4.67
CA ALA A 39 -4.78 9.02 3.44
C ALA A 39 -6.14 8.37 3.67
N LYS A 40 -6.98 8.37 2.63
CA LYS A 40 -8.30 7.74 2.64
C LYS A 40 -8.24 6.46 1.82
N LEU A 41 -8.64 5.35 2.44
CA LEU A 41 -8.70 4.04 1.79
C LEU A 41 -10.15 3.54 1.74
N PRO A 42 -10.81 3.54 0.56
CA PRO A 42 -12.16 2.99 0.40
C PRO A 42 -12.17 1.45 0.40
N ASP A 43 -13.02 0.85 1.24
CA ASP A 43 -13.30 -0.58 1.23
C ASP A 43 -14.33 -0.91 0.14
N TYR A 44 -13.85 -1.22 -1.07
CA TYR A 44 -14.72 -1.53 -2.21
C TYR A 44 -15.57 -2.79 -2.01
N THR A 45 -15.19 -3.70 -1.11
CA THR A 45 -15.97 -4.91 -0.84
C THR A 45 -17.22 -4.56 -0.06
N LYS A 46 -17.07 -3.76 1.02
CA LYS A 46 -18.22 -3.23 1.78
C LYS A 46 -19.05 -2.28 0.95
N PHE A 47 -18.41 -1.42 0.16
CA PHE A 47 -19.11 -0.51 -0.74
C PHE A 47 -20.03 -1.27 -1.70
N ARG A 48 -19.53 -2.33 -2.35
CA ARG A 48 -20.35 -3.16 -3.26
C ARG A 48 -21.51 -3.86 -2.56
N GLN A 49 -21.34 -4.28 -1.31
CA GLN A 49 -22.41 -4.89 -0.52
C GLN A 49 -23.51 -3.88 -0.15
N ILE A 50 -23.12 -2.66 0.25
CA ILE A 50 -24.05 -1.58 0.58
C ILE A 50 -24.77 -1.11 -0.69
N TYR A 51 -24.02 -0.94 -1.78
CA TYR A 51 -24.52 -0.42 -3.04
C TYR A 51 -25.41 -1.42 -3.80
N ALA A 52 -25.32 -2.72 -3.50
CA ALA A 52 -26.21 -3.74 -4.08
C ALA A 52 -27.70 -3.51 -3.76
N ASN A 53 -28.00 -2.82 -2.65
CA ASN A 53 -29.36 -2.48 -2.23
C ASN A 53 -29.71 -1.01 -2.52
N SER A 54 -28.93 -0.31 -3.35
CA SER A 54 -29.18 1.10 -3.65
C SER A 54 -30.33 1.28 -4.63
N THR A 55 -31.04 2.40 -4.49
CA THR A 55 -32.18 2.75 -5.34
C THR A 55 -31.72 2.93 -6.79
N PRO A 56 -32.43 2.35 -7.78
CA PRO A 56 -32.07 2.49 -9.19
C PRO A 56 -32.07 3.95 -9.65
N ILE A 57 -31.19 4.30 -10.60
CA ILE A 57 -31.03 5.66 -11.15
C ILE A 57 -32.37 6.20 -11.70
N GLU A 58 -33.19 5.33 -12.27
CA GLU A 58 -34.48 5.63 -12.90
C GLU A 58 -35.50 6.21 -11.89
N GLU A 59 -35.41 5.83 -10.62
CA GLU A 59 -36.37 6.25 -9.58
C GLU A 59 -35.93 7.52 -8.84
N GLN A 60 -34.62 7.81 -8.78
CA GLN A 60 -34.08 8.93 -8.00
C GLN A 60 -33.41 10.04 -8.82
N GLY A 61 -33.13 9.79 -10.11
CA GLY A 61 -32.46 10.72 -11.01
C GLY A 61 -30.95 10.85 -10.76
N TYR A 62 -30.23 11.32 -11.77
CA TYR A 62 -28.75 11.36 -11.81
C TYR A 62 -28.10 12.14 -10.66
N HIS A 63 -28.68 13.27 -10.27
CA HIS A 63 -28.10 14.11 -9.23
C HIS A 63 -28.13 13.41 -7.85
N ALA A 64 -29.29 12.93 -7.43
CA ALA A 64 -29.45 12.22 -6.15
C ALA A 64 -28.62 10.93 -6.13
N TRP A 65 -28.61 10.21 -7.24
CA TRP A 65 -27.78 9.02 -7.43
C TRP A 65 -26.29 9.32 -7.22
N SER A 66 -25.75 10.38 -7.84
CA SER A 66 -24.34 10.74 -7.71
C SER A 66 -23.96 11.09 -6.26
N GLN A 67 -24.86 11.77 -5.54
CA GLN A 67 -24.66 12.11 -4.14
C GLN A 67 -24.70 10.87 -3.24
N GLN A 68 -25.62 9.94 -3.50
CA GLN A 68 -25.71 8.66 -2.79
C GLN A 68 -24.46 7.80 -3.03
N LEU A 69 -23.96 7.77 -4.26
CA LEU A 69 -22.75 7.01 -4.62
C LEU A 69 -21.51 7.56 -3.91
N VAL A 70 -21.30 8.89 -3.95
CA VAL A 70 -20.15 9.53 -3.28
C VAL A 70 -20.24 9.39 -1.76
N SER A 71 -21.44 9.56 -1.17
CA SER A 71 -21.62 9.41 0.28
C SER A 71 -21.43 7.97 0.75
N SER A 72 -21.91 6.99 -0.02
CA SER A 72 -21.72 5.56 0.27
C SER A 72 -20.26 5.12 0.12
N LEU A 73 -19.52 5.70 -0.84
CA LEU A 73 -18.09 5.45 -0.96
C LEU A 73 -17.37 6.00 0.29
N ARG A 74 -17.65 7.26 0.66
CA ARG A 74 -17.04 7.92 1.82
C ARG A 74 -17.34 7.21 3.14
N SER A 75 -18.52 6.63 3.32
CA SER A 75 -18.85 5.89 4.55
C SER A 75 -18.09 4.58 4.70
N THR A 76 -17.50 4.08 3.60
CA THR A 76 -16.65 2.89 3.60
C THR A 76 -15.15 3.21 3.59
N GLU A 77 -14.79 4.49 3.57
CA GLU A 77 -13.41 4.93 3.67
C GLU A 77 -12.90 4.78 5.10
N THR A 78 -11.72 4.18 5.22
CA THR A 78 -10.95 4.18 6.46
C THR A 78 -9.85 5.21 6.34
N GLN A 79 -9.68 6.01 7.40
CA GLN A 79 -8.57 6.96 7.49
C GLN A 79 -7.32 6.23 7.97
N ILE A 80 -6.26 6.35 7.19
CA ILE A 80 -4.94 5.80 7.53
C ILE A 80 -4.03 6.99 7.79
N LYS A 81 -3.51 7.07 9.02
CA LYS A 81 -2.46 8.03 9.36
C LYS A 81 -1.20 7.63 8.59
N LEU A 82 -0.72 8.53 7.73
CA LEU A 82 0.56 8.32 7.06
C LEU A 82 1.68 8.49 8.11
N SER A 83 2.78 7.76 7.93
CA SER A 83 3.95 7.82 8.81
C SER A 83 5.21 7.66 7.95
N GLU A 84 6.38 7.89 8.53
CA GLU A 84 7.69 7.70 7.84
C GLU A 84 7.84 6.30 7.24
N ALA A 85 7.20 5.30 7.86
CA ALA A 85 7.20 3.92 7.41
C ALA A 85 6.22 3.63 6.26
N THR A 86 5.27 4.54 5.97
CA THR A 86 4.22 4.38 4.96
C THR A 86 3.90 5.72 4.28
N PRO A 87 4.80 6.24 3.41
CA PRO A 87 4.64 7.57 2.81
C PRO A 87 3.56 7.61 1.73
N THR A 88 3.41 6.51 0.97
CA THR A 88 2.33 6.30 -0.02
C THR A 88 2.11 4.80 -0.16
N VAL A 89 0.93 4.30 0.20
CA VAL A 89 0.56 2.91 -0.06
C VAL A 89 -0.25 2.89 -1.35
N ASP A 90 0.27 2.21 -2.38
CA ASP A 90 -0.51 2.00 -3.59
C ASP A 90 -1.70 1.07 -3.27
N ASN A 91 -2.92 1.57 -3.53
CA ASN A 91 -4.15 0.87 -3.20
C ASN A 91 -4.27 -0.48 -3.93
N HIS A 92 -3.72 -0.58 -5.15
CA HIS A 92 -3.77 -1.80 -5.93
C HIS A 92 -2.83 -2.87 -5.35
N VAL A 93 -1.59 -2.49 -5.04
CA VAL A 93 -0.63 -3.37 -4.35
C VAL A 93 -1.18 -3.83 -3.01
N LEU A 94 -1.81 -2.93 -2.24
CA LEU A 94 -2.41 -3.25 -0.96
C LEU A 94 -3.52 -4.30 -1.10
N HIS A 95 -4.43 -4.12 -2.06
CA HIS A 95 -5.49 -5.09 -2.31
C HIS A 95 -4.96 -6.45 -2.76
N LEU A 96 -3.92 -6.51 -3.59
CA LEU A 96 -3.27 -7.77 -3.97
C LEU A 96 -2.69 -8.48 -2.73
N TRP A 97 -2.09 -7.71 -1.82
CA TRP A 97 -1.56 -8.21 -0.56
C TRP A 97 -2.63 -8.74 0.39
N GLU A 98 -3.75 -8.02 0.56
CA GLU A 98 -4.88 -8.46 1.37
C GLU A 98 -5.51 -9.74 0.81
N ALA A 99 -5.70 -9.80 -0.51
CA ALA A 99 -6.22 -10.97 -1.21
C ALA A 99 -5.30 -12.18 -1.00
N ARG A 100 -3.99 -12.01 -1.17
CA ARG A 100 -2.98 -13.04 -0.90
C ARG A 100 -3.07 -13.53 0.55
N ARG A 101 -3.06 -12.60 1.52
CA ARG A 101 -3.11 -12.92 2.95
C ARG A 101 -4.36 -13.71 3.34
N SER A 102 -5.52 -13.36 2.77
CA SER A 102 -6.77 -14.09 2.98
C SER A 102 -6.70 -15.55 2.48
N LEU A 103 -5.99 -15.78 1.37
CA LEU A 103 -5.82 -17.11 0.78
C LEU A 103 -4.79 -17.93 1.54
N VAL A 104 -3.70 -17.31 1.99
CA VAL A 104 -2.68 -17.93 2.84
C VAL A 104 -3.32 -18.45 4.14
N ARG A 105 -4.12 -17.61 4.84
CA ARG A 105 -4.86 -18.02 6.04
C ARG A 105 -5.79 -19.22 5.79
N ARG A 106 -6.49 -19.24 4.65
CA ARG A 106 -7.36 -20.37 4.26
C ARG A 106 -6.55 -21.62 3.92
N TRP A 107 -5.42 -21.46 3.25
CA TRP A 107 -4.52 -22.56 2.89
C TRP A 107 -3.86 -23.19 4.12
N HIS A 108 -3.47 -22.41 5.14
CA HIS A 108 -2.97 -22.96 6.39
C HIS A 108 -3.96 -23.92 7.08
N ARG A 109 -5.27 -23.64 6.99
CA ARG A 109 -6.32 -24.54 7.49
C ARG A 109 -6.59 -25.74 6.57
N ARG A 110 -6.11 -25.71 5.32
CA ARG A 110 -6.34 -26.72 4.27
C ARG A 110 -5.07 -26.96 3.45
N LYS A 111 -3.96 -27.34 4.10
CA LYS A 111 -2.61 -27.38 3.49
C LYS A 111 -2.53 -28.23 2.22
N HIS A 112 -3.35 -29.26 2.10
CA HIS A 112 -3.39 -30.17 0.94
C HIS A 112 -4.14 -29.60 -0.29
N TYR A 113 -4.82 -28.46 -0.15
CA TYR A 113 -5.63 -27.91 -1.23
C TYR A 113 -4.78 -27.11 -2.23
N ARG A 114 -4.26 -27.82 -3.24
CA ARG A 114 -3.31 -27.31 -4.24
C ARG A 114 -3.82 -26.10 -5.03
N LYS A 115 -5.14 -25.99 -5.27
CA LYS A 115 -5.72 -24.83 -6.00
C LYS A 115 -5.51 -23.51 -5.26
N LEU A 116 -5.56 -23.50 -3.92
CA LEU A 116 -5.25 -22.30 -3.13
C LEU A 116 -3.77 -21.92 -3.24
N LYS A 117 -2.86 -22.91 -3.22
CA LYS A 117 -1.42 -22.68 -3.37
C LYS A 117 -1.09 -22.04 -4.73
N ILE A 118 -1.69 -22.54 -5.81
CA ILE A 118 -1.55 -21.95 -7.15
C ILE A 118 -2.05 -20.51 -7.16
N ARG A 119 -3.24 -20.25 -6.59
CA ARG A 119 -3.82 -18.90 -6.56
C ARG A 119 -2.99 -17.91 -5.73
N ILE A 120 -2.37 -18.36 -4.63
CA ILE A 120 -1.44 -17.55 -3.84
C ILE A 120 -0.21 -17.18 -4.67
N ALA A 121 0.35 -18.13 -5.42
CA ALA A 121 1.50 -17.88 -6.30
C ALA A 121 1.14 -16.87 -7.40
N GLU A 122 0.01 -17.04 -8.08
CA GLU A 122 -0.49 -16.09 -9.09
C GLU A 122 -0.63 -14.67 -8.55
N LEU A 123 -1.22 -14.49 -7.35
CA LEU A 123 -1.36 -13.17 -6.74
C LEU A 123 -0.02 -12.57 -6.33
N THR A 124 0.90 -13.41 -5.85
CA THR A 124 2.26 -12.97 -5.48
C THR A 124 3.00 -12.47 -6.72
N GLN A 125 2.91 -13.20 -7.84
CA GLN A 125 3.49 -12.78 -9.12
C GLN A 125 2.90 -11.47 -9.62
N ARG A 126 1.57 -11.34 -9.64
CA ARG A 126 0.90 -10.09 -10.05
C ARG A 126 1.30 -8.89 -9.20
N ALA A 127 1.43 -9.07 -7.89
CA ALA A 127 1.86 -8.01 -6.99
C ALA A 127 3.30 -7.58 -7.29
N ALA A 128 4.20 -8.53 -7.59
CA ALA A 128 5.58 -8.24 -7.96
C ALA A 128 5.68 -7.50 -9.31
N GLU A 129 4.96 -7.99 -10.33
CA GLU A 129 4.91 -7.36 -11.66
C GLU A 129 4.42 -5.92 -11.58
N TYR A 130 3.33 -5.68 -10.85
CA TYR A 130 2.78 -4.34 -10.70
C TYR A 130 3.69 -3.42 -9.89
N ALA A 131 4.30 -3.92 -8.80
CA ALA A 131 5.23 -3.13 -8.01
C ALA A 131 6.46 -2.70 -8.83
N ALA A 132 6.95 -3.55 -9.73
CA ALA A 132 8.02 -3.21 -10.66
C ALA A 132 7.59 -2.09 -11.64
N GLN A 133 6.41 -2.23 -12.27
CA GLN A 133 5.86 -1.21 -13.17
C GLN A 133 5.66 0.14 -12.46
N LEU A 134 5.16 0.10 -11.23
CA LEU A 134 4.94 1.29 -10.42
C LEU A 134 6.27 1.97 -10.05
N ALA A 135 7.30 1.20 -9.73
CA ALA A 135 8.64 1.72 -9.47
C ALA A 135 9.22 2.43 -10.70
N ASP A 136 9.10 1.82 -11.88
CA ASP A 136 9.57 2.41 -13.15
C ASP A 136 8.82 3.71 -13.46
N SER A 137 7.49 3.70 -13.35
CA SER A 137 6.66 4.90 -13.58
C SER A 137 7.03 6.02 -12.60
N ASN A 138 7.10 5.71 -11.30
CA ASN A 138 7.46 6.69 -10.27
C ASN A 138 8.86 7.27 -10.49
N CYS A 139 9.81 6.44 -10.95
CA CYS A 139 11.15 6.90 -11.30
C CYS A 139 11.09 7.89 -12.47
N GLY A 140 10.42 7.51 -13.56
CA GLY A 140 10.23 8.37 -14.72
C GLY A 140 9.56 9.70 -14.37
N ASP A 141 8.48 9.67 -13.58
CA ASP A 141 7.75 10.86 -13.17
C ASP A 141 8.59 11.79 -12.29
N ARG A 142 9.39 11.23 -11.38
CA ARG A 142 10.33 12.02 -10.56
C ARG A 142 11.42 12.67 -11.42
N CYS A 143 11.96 11.95 -12.40
CA CYS A 143 12.92 12.49 -13.36
C CYS A 143 12.31 13.60 -14.22
N ASN A 144 11.09 13.40 -14.73
CA ASN A 144 10.37 14.40 -15.51
C ASN A 144 10.04 15.66 -14.69
N MET A 145 9.64 15.48 -13.43
CA MET A 145 9.39 16.59 -12.51
C MET A 145 10.67 17.37 -12.23
N ALA A 146 11.79 16.68 -11.98
CA ALA A 146 13.10 17.30 -11.79
C ALA A 146 13.52 18.10 -13.03
N ALA A 147 13.35 17.54 -14.24
CA ALA A 147 13.68 18.21 -15.49
C ALA A 147 12.84 19.49 -15.71
N ARG A 148 11.56 19.46 -15.34
CA ARG A 148 10.67 20.64 -15.41
C ARG A 148 10.98 21.69 -14.34
N GLN A 149 11.61 21.29 -13.23
CA GLN A 149 11.92 22.15 -12.08
C GLN A 149 13.43 22.33 -11.87
N MET A 150 14.20 22.36 -12.95
CA MET A 150 15.67 22.52 -12.97
C MET A 150 16.18 23.74 -12.21
N SER A 151 15.37 24.80 -12.12
CA SER A 151 15.72 26.02 -11.37
C SER A 151 15.41 25.92 -9.86
N SER A 152 14.74 24.86 -9.40
CA SER A 152 14.31 24.73 -8.02
C SER A 152 15.42 24.21 -7.09
N ARG A 153 15.49 24.77 -5.88
CA ARG A 153 16.42 24.32 -4.84
C ARG A 153 16.17 22.86 -4.43
N SER A 154 14.94 22.38 -4.51
CA SER A 154 14.57 20.99 -4.20
C SER A 154 15.17 19.99 -5.20
N THR A 155 15.16 20.31 -6.49
CA THR A 155 15.76 19.46 -7.54
C THR A 155 17.28 19.36 -7.36
N TRP A 156 17.96 20.47 -7.09
CA TRP A 156 19.40 20.46 -6.84
C TRP A 156 19.79 19.73 -5.55
N ARG A 157 18.97 19.82 -4.50
CA ARG A 157 19.16 19.02 -3.28
C ARG A 157 19.04 17.52 -3.56
N LEU A 158 18.06 17.12 -4.36
CA LEU A 158 17.90 15.73 -4.79
C LEU A 158 19.15 15.23 -5.53
N PHE A 159 19.67 16.00 -6.51
CA PHE A 159 20.87 15.62 -7.23
C PHE A 159 22.12 15.54 -6.36
N ARG A 160 22.30 16.47 -5.42
CA ARG A 160 23.43 16.40 -4.46
C ARG A 160 23.35 15.16 -3.60
N ALA A 161 22.18 14.81 -3.08
CA ALA A 161 21.99 13.59 -2.30
C ALA A 161 22.25 12.29 -3.09
N LEU A 162 22.06 12.32 -4.42
CA LEU A 162 22.39 11.20 -5.31
C LEU A 162 23.89 11.07 -5.58
N ILE A 163 24.64 12.19 -5.55
CA ILE A 163 26.08 12.22 -5.77
C ILE A 163 26.84 11.94 -4.46
N ASP A 164 26.33 12.46 -3.35
CA ASP A 164 26.89 12.32 -2.01
C ASP A 164 25.75 12.23 -0.98
N SER A 165 25.54 11.04 -0.43
CA SER A 165 24.48 10.76 0.54
C SER A 165 24.73 11.38 1.91
N THR A 166 25.92 11.92 2.17
CA THR A 166 26.28 12.57 3.44
C THR A 166 25.94 14.07 3.47
N GLN A 167 25.61 14.66 2.32
CA GLN A 167 25.17 16.05 2.19
C GLN A 167 23.63 16.12 2.10
N THR A 168 22.95 16.02 3.24
CA THR A 168 21.49 16.26 3.34
C THR A 168 21.15 17.51 4.14
#